data_AF-A0A8J8AU88-F1
#
_entry.id   AF-A0A8J8AU88-F1
#
_cell.length_a   1.000
_cell.length_b   1.000
_cell.length_c   1.000
_cell.angle_alpha   90.00
_cell.angle_beta   90.00
_cell.angle_gamma   90.00
#
_symmetry.space_group_name_H-M   'P 1'
#
loop_
_entity.id
_entity.type
_entity.pdbx_description
1 polymer ?
#
loop_
_entity_poly.entity_id
_entity_poly.type
_entity_poly.pdbx_seq_one_letter_code
_entity_poly.pdbx_strand_id
1 'polypeptide(L)'
;MTKETLEALLDASYGAAKCADFILLAELIPALETALADLAPNMGAGQLAQLQRKADRNAVCFSAMGRGIRSAIRRLEDVRRAVSGLAAYDNKGQRLNLALPEGRSRRF
;
A
#
# COMPACT_ATOMS: atom_id res chain seq x y z
N MET A 1 26.81 -0.26 -15.11
CA MET A 1 25.45 -0.39 -15.68
C MET A 1 24.92 1.00 -16.03
N THR A 2 24.09 1.16 -17.07
CA THR A 2 23.74 2.49 -17.60
C THR A 2 22.56 3.12 -16.84
N LYS A 3 22.58 4.46 -16.70
CA LYS A 3 21.51 5.31 -16.13
C LYS A 3 20.08 4.89 -16.55
N GLU A 4 19.94 4.41 -17.77
CA GLU A 4 18.67 4.00 -18.39
C GLU A 4 18.00 2.84 -17.63
N THR A 5 18.78 1.95 -17.01
CA THR A 5 18.26 0.80 -16.25
C THR A 5 17.56 1.25 -14.96
N LEU A 6 18.18 2.13 -14.17
CA LEU A 6 17.58 2.61 -12.91
C LEU A 6 16.35 3.49 -13.16
N GLU A 7 16.40 4.34 -14.19
CA GLU A 7 15.25 5.16 -14.56
C GLU A 7 14.04 4.32 -14.99
N ALA A 8 14.27 3.25 -15.77
CA ALA A 8 13.22 2.34 -16.19
C ALA A 8 12.62 1.58 -15.00
N LEU A 9 13.45 1.14 -14.05
CA LEU A 9 12.98 0.48 -12.83
C LEU A 9 12.12 1.41 -11.98
N LEU A 10 12.50 2.67 -11.81
CA LEU A 10 11.68 3.67 -11.10
C LEU A 10 10.33 3.91 -11.81
N ASP A 11 10.29 3.93 -13.14
CA ASP A 11 9.04 4.04 -13.89
C ASP A 11 8.17 2.78 -13.78
N ALA A 12 8.78 1.59 -13.81
CA ALA A 12 8.09 0.32 -13.63
C ALA A 12 7.47 0.23 -12.22
N SER A 13 8.20 0.63 -11.17
CA SER A 13 7.66 0.66 -9.81
C SER A 13 6.49 1.63 -9.68
N TYR A 14 6.54 2.78 -10.36
CA TYR A 14 5.42 3.71 -10.39
C TYR A 14 4.18 3.09 -11.08
N GLY A 15 4.38 2.40 -12.21
CA GLY A 15 3.31 1.69 -12.91
C GLY A 15 2.67 0.60 -12.04
N ALA A 16 3.50 -0.27 -11.46
CA ALA A 16 3.06 -1.32 -10.55
C ALA A 16 2.29 -0.75 -9.35
N ALA A 17 2.77 0.37 -8.79
CA ALA A 17 2.11 1.06 -7.70
C ALA A 17 0.71 1.55 -8.03
N LYS A 18 0.53 2.14 -9.23
CA LYS A 18 -0.79 2.61 -9.67
C LYS A 18 -1.80 1.49 -9.86
N CYS A 19 -1.33 0.31 -10.27
CA CYS A 19 -2.17 -0.87 -10.49
C CYS A 19 -2.34 -1.74 -9.25
N ALA A 20 -1.76 -1.36 -8.11
CA ALA A 20 -1.70 -2.19 -6.89
C ALA A 20 -1.11 -3.59 -7.15
N ASP A 21 -0.14 -3.69 -8.07
CA ASP A 21 0.56 -4.93 -8.37
C ASP A 21 1.67 -5.16 -7.35
N PHE A 22 1.30 -5.74 -6.21
CA PHE A 22 2.22 -5.97 -5.10
C PHE A 22 3.26 -7.07 -5.39
N ILE A 23 2.93 -8.01 -6.29
CA ILE A 23 3.87 -9.07 -6.69
C ILE A 23 5.00 -8.45 -7.50
N LEU A 24 4.64 -7.67 -8.54
CA LEU A 24 5.63 -6.98 -9.35
C LEU A 24 6.47 -5.99 -8.52
N LEU A 25 5.85 -5.28 -7.57
CA LEU A 25 6.59 -4.41 -6.66
C LEU A 25 7.65 -5.17 -5.85
N ALA A 26 7.33 -6.38 -5.37
CA ALA A 26 8.29 -7.21 -4.65
C ALA A 26 9.42 -7.72 -5.56
N GLU A 27 9.09 -8.12 -6.78
CA GLU A 27 10.06 -8.60 -7.79
C GLU A 27 11.03 -7.50 -8.25
N LEU A 28 10.60 -6.24 -8.25
CA LEU A 28 11.44 -5.11 -8.66
C LEU A 28 12.50 -4.71 -7.60
N ILE A 29 12.33 -5.09 -6.33
CA ILE A 29 13.23 -4.66 -5.24
C ILE A 29 14.69 -5.09 -5.47
N PRO A 30 15.00 -6.37 -5.75
CA PRO A 30 16.39 -6.81 -5.94
C PRO A 30 17.06 -6.12 -7.15
N ALA A 31 16.29 -5.87 -8.22
CA ALA A 31 16.79 -5.17 -9.40
C ALA A 31 17.10 -3.69 -9.09
N LEU A 32 16.27 -3.02 -8.30
CA LEU A 32 16.52 -1.66 -7.83
C LEU A 32 17.76 -1.59 -6.94
N GLU A 33 17.91 -2.50 -5.98
CA GLU A 33 19.08 -2.56 -5.08
C GLU A 33 20.37 -2.78 -5.87
N THR A 34 20.35 -3.71 -6.83
CA THR A 34 21.50 -3.95 -7.72
C THR A 34 21.83 -2.72 -8.56
N ALA A 35 20.82 -2.07 -9.15
CA ALA A 35 21.03 -0.88 -9.96
C ALA A 35 21.52 0.34 -9.15
N LEU A 36 21.14 0.43 -7.87
CA LEU A 36 21.65 1.42 -6.93
C LEU A 36 23.11 1.15 -6.55
N ALA A 37 23.47 -0.10 -6.29
CA ALA A 37 24.86 -0.49 -5.98
C ALA A 37 25.81 -0.22 -7.15
N ASP A 38 25.32 -0.43 -8.38
CA ASP A 38 26.08 -0.20 -9.62
C ASP A 38 26.08 1.25 -10.11
N LEU A 39 25.48 2.17 -9.34
CA LEU A 39 25.35 3.56 -9.75
C LEU A 39 26.72 4.23 -9.82
N ALA A 40 27.07 4.75 -11.01
CA ALA A 40 28.37 5.35 -11.24
C ALA A 40 28.56 6.61 -10.38
N PRO A 41 29.72 6.79 -9.71
CA PRO A 41 29.97 7.92 -8.81
C PRO A 41 30.05 9.28 -9.53
N ASN A 42 30.22 9.30 -10.86
CA ASN A 42 30.46 10.51 -11.64
C ASN A 42 29.26 10.93 -12.51
N MET A 43 28.02 10.69 -12.05
CA MET A 43 26.84 11.15 -12.77
C MET A 43 26.75 12.68 -12.80
N GLY A 44 26.36 13.22 -13.96
CA GLY A 44 26.14 14.66 -14.09
C GLY A 44 24.96 15.13 -13.26
N ALA A 45 25.03 16.36 -12.72
CA ALA A 45 24.00 16.92 -11.84
C ALA A 45 22.57 16.85 -12.42
N GLY A 46 22.41 17.09 -13.73
CA GLY A 46 21.10 16.98 -14.40
C GLY A 46 20.54 15.56 -14.41
N GLN A 47 21.40 14.54 -14.48
CA GLN A 47 20.99 13.14 -14.45
C GLN A 47 20.57 12.72 -13.04
N LEU A 48 21.30 13.16 -12.01
CA LEU A 48 20.93 12.94 -10.61
C LEU A 48 19.61 13.63 -10.26
N ALA A 49 19.39 14.87 -10.73
CA ALA A 49 18.13 15.58 -10.54
C ALA A 49 16.94 14.88 -11.23
N GLN A 50 17.17 14.22 -12.36
CA GLN A 50 16.14 13.40 -13.02
C GLN A 50 15.79 12.16 -12.19
N LEU A 51 16.79 11.43 -11.71
CA LEU A 51 16.58 10.28 -10.83
C LEU A 51 15.86 10.65 -9.53
N GLN A 52 16.29 11.75 -8.90
CA GLN A 52 15.67 12.25 -7.67
C GLN A 52 14.19 12.57 -7.89
N ARG A 53 13.83 13.28 -8.96
CA ARG A 53 12.42 13.56 -9.29
C ARG A 53 11.57 12.30 -9.45
N LYS A 54 12.12 11.24 -10.06
CA LYS A 54 11.41 9.95 -10.21
C LYS A 54 11.27 9.24 -8.86
N ALA A 55 12.32 9.24 -8.04
CA ALA A 55 12.28 8.67 -6.70
C ALA A 55 11.26 9.38 -5.80
N ASP A 56 11.23 10.72 -5.83
CA ASP A 56 10.27 11.54 -5.06
C ASP A 56 8.83 11.25 -5.48
N ARG A 57 8.57 11.16 -6.79
CA ARG A 57 7.26 10.77 -7.33
C ARG A 57 6.82 9.40 -6.77
N ASN A 58 7.73 8.44 -6.74
CA ASN A 58 7.45 7.11 -6.22
C ASN A 58 7.19 7.14 -4.71
N ALA A 59 7.99 7.89 -3.94
CA ALA A 59 7.82 8.03 -2.50
C ALA A 59 6.43 8.59 -2.12
N VAL A 60 5.96 9.61 -2.84
CA VAL A 60 4.60 10.16 -2.68
C VAL A 60 3.55 9.09 -2.97
N CYS A 61 3.72 8.34 -4.06
CA CYS A 61 2.80 7.28 -4.46
C CYS A 61 2.73 6.15 -3.42
N PHE A 62 3.86 5.63 -2.97
CA PHE A 62 3.94 4.57 -1.95
C PHE A 62 3.38 5.02 -0.60
N SER A 63 3.62 6.26 -0.21
CA SER A 63 3.03 6.85 1.00
C SER A 63 1.50 6.86 0.92
N ALA A 64 0.94 7.27 -0.22
CA ALA A 64 -0.50 7.26 -0.46
C ALA A 64 -1.08 5.84 -0.46
N MET A 65 -0.42 4.91 -1.16
CA MET A 65 -0.78 3.49 -1.18
C MET A 65 -0.80 2.90 0.23
N GLY A 66 0.23 3.13 1.04
CA GLY A 66 0.30 2.63 2.42
C GLY A 66 -0.84 3.17 3.30
N ARG A 67 -1.25 4.42 3.12
CA ARG A 67 -2.46 4.96 3.78
C ARG A 67 -3.73 4.22 3.34
N GLY A 68 -3.87 3.96 2.04
CA GLY A 68 -4.98 3.20 1.48
C GLY A 68 -5.08 1.78 2.04
N ILE A 69 -3.96 1.05 2.08
CA ILE A 69 -3.88 -0.31 2.64
C ILE A 69 -4.31 -0.32 4.11
N ARG A 70 -3.77 0.60 4.93
CA ARG A 70 -4.17 0.70 6.36
C ARG A 70 -5.65 1.01 6.52
N SER A 71 -6.20 1.88 5.68
CA SER A 71 -7.64 2.18 5.69
C SER A 71 -8.48 0.96 5.33
N ALA A 72 -8.06 0.16 4.36
CA ALA A 72 -8.74 -1.07 3.96
C ALA A 72 -8.70 -2.12 5.09
N ILE A 73 -7.54 -2.33 5.72
CA ILE A 73 -7.39 -3.23 6.86
C ILE A 73 -8.32 -2.83 8.00
N ARG A 74 -8.33 -1.54 8.37
CA ARG A 74 -9.22 -1.03 9.41
C ARG A 74 -10.70 -1.28 9.08
N ARG A 75 -11.08 -1.11 7.81
CA ARG A 75 -12.45 -1.39 7.36
C ARG A 75 -12.81 -2.87 7.53
N LEU A 76 -11.89 -3.79 7.22
CA LEU A 76 -12.10 -5.22 7.40
C LEU A 76 -12.23 -5.59 8.88
N GLU A 77 -11.43 -4.96 9.75
CA GLU A 77 -11.54 -5.14 11.21
C GLU A 77 -12.89 -4.67 11.74
N ASP A 78 -13.36 -3.49 11.30
CA ASP A 78 -14.68 -2.97 11.68
C ASP A 78 -15.81 -3.90 11.24
N VAL A 79 -15.74 -4.45 10.02
CA VAL A 79 -16.70 -5.43 9.51
C VAL A 79 -16.67 -6.72 10.35
N ARG A 80 -15.48 -7.25 10.65
CA ARG A 80 -15.33 -8.44 11.49
C ARG A 80 -15.90 -8.21 12.88
N ARG A 81 -15.64 -7.04 13.47
CA ARG A 81 -16.18 -6.65 14.79
C ARG A 81 -17.71 -6.55 14.75
N ALA A 82 -18.29 -5.97 13.71
CA ALA A 82 -19.74 -5.92 13.54
C ALA A 82 -20.35 -7.33 13.45
N VAL A 83 -19.70 -8.26 12.74
CA VAL A 83 -20.14 -9.66 12.62
C VAL A 83 -20.01 -10.44 13.94
N SER A 84 -19.04 -10.10 14.80
CA SER A 84 -18.89 -10.73 16.13
C SER A 84 -19.94 -10.32 17.17
N GLY A 85 -20.87 -9.44 16.80
CA GLY A 85 -21.91 -8.92 17.69
C GLY A 85 -21.58 -7.52 18.23
N LEU A 86 -22.61 -6.71 18.42
CA LEU A 86 -22.47 -5.37 18.97
C LEU A 86 -22.54 -5.46 20.49
N ALA A 87 -21.45 -5.12 21.20
CA ALA A 87 -21.52 -4.92 22.64
C ALA A 87 -22.25 -3.60 22.91
N ALA A 88 -23.54 -3.66 23.22
CA ALA A 88 -24.29 -2.54 23.73
C ALA A 88 -24.23 -2.55 25.26
N TYR A 89 -24.43 -1.39 25.89
CA TYR A 89 -24.67 -1.32 27.33
C TYR A 89 -26.15 -1.04 27.54
N ASP A 90 -26.77 -1.72 28.48
CA ASP A 90 -28.15 -1.41 28.87
C ASP A 90 -28.22 -0.07 29.64
N ASN A 91 -29.42 0.37 29.97
CA ASN A 91 -29.65 1.59 30.76
C ASN A 91 -29.15 1.50 32.23
N LYS A 92 -28.64 0.35 32.65
CA LYS A 92 -28.02 0.09 33.96
C LYS A 92 -26.50 -0.10 33.86
N GLY A 93 -25.91 0.10 32.68
CA GLY A 93 -24.48 -0.03 32.44
C GLY A 93 -23.96 -1.47 32.33
N GLN A 94 -24.84 -2.47 32.23
CA GLN A 94 -24.45 -3.87 32.03
C GLN A 94 -24.17 -4.15 30.56
N ARG A 95 -23.12 -4.94 30.31
CA ARG A 95 -22.65 -5.28 28.96
C ARG A 95 -23.59 -6.31 28.33
N LEU A 96 -24.34 -5.90 27.32
CA LEU A 96 -25.22 -6.73 26.52
C LEU A 96 -24.48 -7.13 25.23
N ASN A 97 -24.15 -8.40 25.10
CA ASN A 97 -23.67 -8.92 23.82
C ASN A 97 -24.90 -9.14 22.92
N LEU A 98 -25.19 -8.19 22.03
CA LEU A 98 -26.20 -8.40 20.99
C LEU A 98 -25.58 -9.31 19.93
N ALA A 99 -25.86 -10.60 20.02
CA ALA A 99 -25.64 -11.51 18.90
C ALA A 99 -26.46 -11.01 17.69
N LEU A 100 -25.89 -11.09 16.48
CA LEU A 100 -26.68 -10.84 15.28
C LEU A 100 -27.89 -11.78 15.29
N PRO A 101 -29.10 -11.30 14.95
CA PRO A 101 -30.23 -12.19 14.77
C PRO A 101 -29.87 -13.20 13.67
N GLU A 102 -29.86 -14.49 14.01
CA GLU A 102 -29.74 -15.53 13.01
C GLU A 102 -30.92 -15.40 12.03
N GLY A 103 -30.58 -15.17 10.76
CA GLY A 103 -31.54 -15.26 9.66
C GLY A 103 -32.38 -14.01 9.43
N ARG A 104 -31.88 -13.11 8.59
CA ARG A 104 -32.72 -12.62 7.48
C ARG A 104 -32.00 -12.89 6.17
N SER A 105 -32.26 -14.09 5.66
CA SER A 105 -31.99 -14.49 4.30
C SER A 105 -32.51 -13.43 3.31
N ARG A 106 -31.63 -13.08 2.36
CA ARG A 106 -31.85 -12.39 1.08
C ARG A 106 -33.30 -12.09 0.71
N ARG A 107 -33.58 -10.82 0.41
CA ARG A 107 -34.25 -10.42 -0.84
C ARG A 107 -33.65 -9.11 -1.35
N PHE A 108 -33.14 -9.17 -2.57
CA PHE A 108 -32.93 -8.02 -3.45
C PHE A 108 -34.29 -7.44 -3.86
#